data_AF-A0A2U3C6Y4-F1
#
_entry.id   AF-A0A2U3C6Y4-F1
#
_cell.length_a   1.000
_cell.length_b   1.000
_cell.length_c   1.000
_cell.angle_alpha   90.00
_cell.angle_beta   90.00
_cell.angle_gamma   90.00
#
_symmetry.space_group_name_H-M   'P 1'
#
loop_
_entity.id
_entity.type
_entity.pdbx_description
1 polymer ?
#
loop_
_entity_poly.entity_id
_entity_poly.type
_entity_poly.pdbx_seq_one_letter_code
_entity_poly.pdbx_strand_id
1 'polypeptide(L)'
;MADITRLSLPQAARLLASTDPAAARGFLGLDPVTQNSALLVKEMTLRQMSVHLVGDALYGHAPNPHQPRQAFVAATEAEPAALRAFLGFLAAYRRHTSYVALLPDGSPVTAGFEAAGFVRSGTLPDHAYRSGRYGDVAVYHATRED
;
A
#
# COMPACT_ATOMS: atom_id res chain seq x y z
N MET A 1 18.22 -9.91 -5.56
CA MET A 1 16.81 -10.05 -5.12
C MET A 1 16.70 -9.23 -3.85
N ALA A 2 15.80 -8.24 -3.77
CA ALA A 2 15.64 -7.47 -2.54
C ALA A 2 15.13 -8.38 -1.42
N ASP A 3 15.65 -8.22 -0.20
CA ASP A 3 15.19 -9.01 0.94
C ASP A 3 13.82 -8.49 1.38
N ILE A 4 12.82 -9.39 1.42
CA ILE A 4 11.43 -9.06 1.74
C ILE A 4 11.09 -9.71 3.08
N THR A 5 11.06 -8.91 4.13
CA THR A 5 10.75 -9.39 5.48
C THR A 5 9.30 -9.09 5.84
N ARG A 6 8.50 -10.14 6.08
CA ARG A 6 7.14 -9.96 6.61
C ARG A 6 7.18 -9.51 8.06
N LEU A 7 6.47 -8.43 8.37
CA LEU A 7 6.35 -7.90 9.73
C LEU A 7 5.17 -8.53 10.46
N SER A 8 5.28 -8.68 11.78
CA SER A 8 4.09 -8.85 12.63
C SER A 8 3.27 -7.56 12.62
N LEU A 9 1.95 -7.66 12.83
CA LEU A 9 1.08 -6.47 12.84
C LEU A 9 1.50 -5.43 13.90
N PRO A 10 1.91 -5.81 15.13
CA PRO A 10 2.42 -4.85 16.10
C PRO A 10 3.73 -4.17 15.65
N GLN A 11 4.61 -4.87 14.93
CA GLN A 11 5.81 -4.25 14.35
C GLN A 11 5.43 -3.28 13.22
N ALA A 12 4.53 -3.69 12.32
CA ALA A 12 4.04 -2.86 11.24
C ALA A 12 3.36 -1.58 11.75
N ALA A 13 2.50 -1.68 12.77
CA ALA A 13 1.86 -0.53 13.39
C ALA A 13 2.87 0.45 13.99
N ARG A 14 3.90 -0.07 14.70
CA ARG A 14 4.97 0.78 15.24
C ARG A 14 5.77 1.49 14.16
N LEU A 15 6.18 0.77 13.12
CA LEU A 15 6.98 1.33 12.03
C LEU A 15 6.18 2.35 11.20
N LEU A 16 4.90 2.08 10.92
CA LEU A 16 4.02 3.05 10.26
C LEU A 16 3.81 4.31 11.10
N ALA A 17 3.69 4.18 12.42
CA ALA A 17 3.54 5.34 13.31
C ALA A 17 4.83 6.17 13.43
N SER A 18 6.00 5.56 13.22
CA SER A 18 7.30 6.25 13.22
C SER A 18 7.77 6.71 11.84
N THR A 19 7.07 6.34 10.78
CA THR A 19 7.36 6.79 9.41
C THR A 19 6.89 8.23 9.24
N ASP A 20 7.51 8.98 8.32
CA ASP A 20 7.06 10.33 7.97
C ASP A 20 5.53 10.35 7.72
N PRO A 21 4.77 11.21 8.43
CA PRO A 21 3.32 11.33 8.27
C PRO A 21 2.86 11.54 6.82
N ALA A 22 3.68 12.18 5.98
CA ALA A 22 3.38 12.39 4.58
C ALA A 22 3.39 11.09 3.75
N ALA A 23 4.20 10.12 4.16
CA ALA A 23 4.31 8.79 3.54
C ALA A 23 3.38 7.75 4.18
N ALA A 24 3.10 7.85 5.48
CA ALA A 24 2.33 6.86 6.23
C ALA A 24 0.80 7.06 6.19
N ARG A 25 0.33 8.31 6.05
CA ARG A 25 -1.12 8.60 6.05
C ARG A 25 -1.80 8.04 4.81
N GLY A 26 -2.90 7.33 5.00
CA GLY A 26 -3.66 6.68 3.93
C GLY A 26 -3.10 5.33 3.52
N PHE A 27 -2.06 4.81 4.19
CA PHE A 27 -1.48 3.50 3.89
C PHE A 27 -2.54 2.39 3.99
N LEU A 28 -3.00 1.89 2.84
CA LEU A 28 -4.17 1.01 2.71
C LEU A 28 -5.42 1.51 3.45
N GLY A 29 -5.64 2.82 3.48
CA GLY A 29 -6.76 3.46 4.15
C GLY A 29 -6.66 3.47 5.68
N LEU A 30 -5.45 3.34 6.23
CA LEU A 30 -5.15 3.58 7.64
C LEU A 30 -4.72 5.03 7.88
N ASP A 31 -4.83 5.50 9.12
CA ASP A 31 -4.25 6.77 9.56
C ASP A 31 -3.36 6.56 10.79
N PRO A 32 -2.07 6.22 10.57
CA PRO A 32 -1.13 5.96 11.66
C PRO A 32 -0.83 7.17 12.57
N VAL A 33 -1.26 8.37 12.18
CA VAL A 33 -1.03 9.59 12.96
C VAL A 33 -2.13 9.83 13.99
N THR A 34 -3.37 9.43 13.68
CA THR A 34 -4.52 9.63 14.58
C THR A 34 -4.93 8.35 15.29
N GLN A 35 -4.59 7.17 14.75
CA GLN A 35 -4.88 5.88 15.35
C GLN A 35 -3.73 5.43 16.25
N ASN A 36 -4.05 5.00 17.48
CA ASN A 36 -3.05 4.33 18.32
C ASN A 36 -2.71 2.94 17.77
N SER A 37 -1.59 2.35 18.22
CA SER A 37 -1.10 1.07 17.73
C SER A 37 -2.09 -0.08 17.87
N ALA A 38 -2.92 -0.10 18.91
CA ALA A 38 -3.92 -1.15 19.11
C ALA A 38 -5.05 -1.06 18.07
N LEU A 39 -5.50 0.16 17.74
CA LEU A 39 -6.48 0.40 16.69
C LEU A 39 -5.92 0.06 15.30
N LEU A 40 -4.66 0.42 15.02
CA LEU A 40 -3.98 0.05 13.78
C LEU A 40 -3.92 -1.48 13.60
N VAL A 41 -3.50 -2.21 14.64
CA VAL A 41 -3.45 -3.68 14.61
C VAL A 41 -4.83 -4.28 14.38
N LYS A 42 -5.87 -3.74 15.04
CA LYS A 42 -7.25 -4.19 14.86
C LYS A 42 -7.71 -3.99 13.42
N GLU A 43 -7.53 -2.80 12.84
CA GLU A 43 -7.91 -2.50 11.45
C GLU A 43 -7.15 -3.35 10.45
N MET A 44 -5.83 -3.51 10.62
CA MET A 44 -5.02 -4.40 9.77
C MET A 44 -5.52 -5.84 9.82
N THR A 45 -5.91 -6.32 11.00
CA THR A 45 -6.44 -7.68 11.18
C THR A 45 -7.77 -7.84 10.45
N LEU A 46 -8.72 -6.90 10.66
CA LEU A 46 -10.04 -6.92 10.03
C LEU A 46 -9.95 -6.90 8.50
N ARG A 47 -9.02 -6.11 7.96
CA ARG A 47 -8.81 -5.96 6.51
C ARG A 47 -7.85 -6.99 5.92
N GLN A 48 -7.41 -7.97 6.73
CA GLN A 48 -6.47 -9.02 6.32
C GLN A 48 -5.17 -8.47 5.69
N MET A 49 -4.69 -7.35 6.22
CA MET A 49 -3.49 -6.69 5.73
C MET A 49 -2.25 -7.51 6.05
N SER A 50 -1.21 -7.34 5.23
CA SER A 50 0.14 -7.77 5.57
C SER A 50 1.14 -6.74 5.08
N VAL A 51 2.04 -6.36 5.97
CA VAL A 51 3.08 -5.35 5.74
C VAL A 51 4.44 -6.03 5.73
N HIS A 52 5.29 -5.59 4.81
CA HIS A 52 6.61 -6.14 4.55
C HIS A 52 7.61 -5.00 4.54
N LEU A 53 8.79 -5.27 5.04
CA LEU A 53 9.95 -4.39 4.94
C LEU A 53 10.77 -4.83 3.73
N VAL A 54 11.08 -3.88 2.84
CA VAL A 54 11.96 -4.10 1.67
C VAL A 54 12.95 -2.95 1.63
N GLY A 55 14.21 -3.21 2.02
CA GLY A 55 15.12 -2.13 2.39
C GLY A 55 14.57 -1.38 3.61
N ASP A 56 14.46 -0.06 3.51
CA ASP A 56 13.88 0.79 4.57
C ASP A 56 12.39 1.11 4.36
N ALA A 57 11.84 0.71 3.21
CA ALA A 57 10.48 1.03 2.82
C ALA A 57 9.47 -0.04 3.28
N LEU A 58 8.31 0.41 3.71
CA LEU A 58 7.19 -0.45 4.07
C LEU A 58 6.27 -0.65 2.87
N TYR A 59 6.02 -1.91 2.54
CA TYR A 59 5.10 -2.33 1.49
C TYR A 59 3.92 -3.11 2.08
N GLY A 60 2.71 -2.65 1.82
CA GLY A 60 1.48 -3.22 2.34
C GLY A 60 0.69 -3.88 1.22
N HIS A 61 0.01 -4.98 1.54
CA HIS A 61 -1.10 -5.45 0.72
C HIS A 61 -2.32 -5.82 1.56
N ALA A 62 -3.51 -5.69 0.95
CA ALA A 62 -4.77 -6.23 1.43
C ALA A 62 -5.51 -6.91 0.27
N PRO A 63 -6.12 -8.08 0.44
CA PRO A 63 -6.89 -8.72 -0.62
C PRO A 63 -8.14 -7.90 -0.96
N ASN A 64 -8.53 -7.87 -2.24
CA ASN A 64 -9.84 -7.32 -2.60
C ASN A 64 -10.93 -8.38 -2.29
N PRO A 65 -11.90 -8.10 -1.39
CA PRO A 65 -12.93 -9.06 -1.01
C PRO A 65 -13.88 -9.42 -2.18
N HIS A 66 -13.94 -8.58 -3.21
CA HIS A 66 -14.80 -8.78 -4.39
C HIS A 66 -14.06 -9.43 -5.57
N GLN A 67 -12.73 -9.47 -5.53
CA GLN A 67 -11.90 -10.05 -6.59
C GLN A 67 -10.69 -10.79 -5.97
N PRO A 68 -10.79 -12.11 -5.73
CA PRO A 68 -9.79 -12.86 -4.95
C PRO A 68 -8.35 -12.83 -5.49
N ARG A 69 -8.18 -12.61 -6.80
CA ARG A 69 -6.85 -12.49 -7.45
C ARG A 69 -6.33 -11.05 -7.50
N GLN A 70 -7.06 -10.09 -6.94
CA GLN A 70 -6.65 -8.70 -6.87
C GLN A 70 -6.22 -8.33 -5.44
N ALA A 71 -5.18 -7.50 -5.33
CA ALA A 71 -4.78 -6.92 -4.06
C ALA A 71 -4.70 -5.40 -4.14
N PHE A 72 -5.12 -4.72 -3.07
CA PHE A 72 -4.73 -3.34 -2.83
C PHE A 72 -3.29 -3.30 -2.35
N VAL A 73 -2.49 -2.39 -2.89
CA VAL A 73 -1.07 -2.23 -2.59
C VAL A 73 -0.81 -0.79 -2.14
N ALA A 74 0.05 -0.62 -1.15
CA ALA A 74 0.56 0.68 -0.71
C ALA A 74 2.05 0.58 -0.39
N ALA A 75 2.76 1.70 -0.48
CA ALA A 75 4.16 1.79 -0.08
C ALA A 75 4.44 3.15 0.56
N THR A 76 5.33 3.20 1.54
CA THR A 76 5.81 4.47 2.12
C THR A 76 6.84 5.14 1.22
N GLU A 77 7.60 4.35 0.47
CA GLU A 77 8.46 4.76 -0.63
C GLU A 77 8.31 3.75 -1.76
N ALA A 78 8.40 4.18 -3.01
CA ALA A 78 8.19 3.32 -4.18
C ALA A 78 9.40 3.34 -5.09
N GLU A 79 10.51 2.74 -4.65
CA GLU A 79 11.60 2.44 -5.57
C GLU A 79 11.11 1.38 -6.58
N PRO A 80 11.19 1.62 -7.89
CA PRO A 80 10.53 0.76 -8.89
C PRO A 80 10.98 -0.70 -8.85
N ALA A 81 12.26 -0.99 -8.61
CA ALA A 81 12.75 -2.37 -8.56
C ALA A 81 12.27 -3.12 -7.32
N ALA A 82 12.25 -2.47 -6.14
CA ALA A 82 11.71 -2.99 -4.90
C ALA A 82 10.20 -3.24 -5.00
N LEU A 83 9.45 -2.30 -5.59
CA LEU A 83 8.02 -2.47 -5.83
C LEU A 83 7.76 -3.65 -6.77
N ARG A 84 8.50 -3.78 -7.89
CA ARG A 84 8.39 -4.95 -8.79
C ARG A 84 8.73 -6.27 -8.07
N ALA A 85 9.76 -6.29 -7.24
CA ALA A 85 10.10 -7.47 -6.44
C ALA A 85 8.97 -7.84 -5.47
N PHE A 86 8.36 -6.85 -4.82
CA PHE A 86 7.22 -7.04 -3.93
C PHE A 86 5.99 -7.59 -4.68
N LEU A 87 5.63 -7.04 -5.84
CA LEU A 87 4.56 -7.58 -6.68
C LEU A 87 4.87 -9.02 -7.13
N GLY A 88 6.13 -9.30 -7.48
CA GLY A 88 6.62 -10.62 -7.81
C GLY A 88 6.39 -11.63 -6.67
N PHE A 89 6.69 -11.23 -5.43
CA PHE A 89 6.41 -12.01 -4.23
C PHE A 89 4.91 -12.25 -4.02
N LEU A 90 4.07 -11.22 -4.17
CA LEU A 90 2.61 -11.38 -4.04
C LEU A 90 2.05 -12.36 -5.07
N ALA A 91 2.51 -12.31 -6.32
CA ALA A 91 2.10 -13.29 -7.33
C ALA A 91 2.55 -14.72 -6.97
N ALA A 92 3.83 -14.92 -6.63
CA ALA A 92 4.37 -16.25 -6.39
C ALA A 92 3.80 -16.91 -5.11
N TYR A 93 3.66 -16.15 -4.02
CA TYR A 93 3.34 -16.69 -2.70
C TYR A 93 1.93 -16.38 -2.22
N ARG A 94 1.25 -15.38 -2.80
CA ARG A 94 -0.13 -14.99 -2.45
C ARG A 94 -1.12 -15.19 -3.60
N ARG A 95 -0.63 -15.59 -4.79
CA ARG A 95 -1.44 -15.85 -6.00
C ARG A 95 -2.27 -14.66 -6.49
N HIS A 96 -1.85 -13.44 -6.16
CA HIS A 96 -2.45 -12.23 -6.71
C HIS A 96 -1.90 -11.98 -8.12
N THR A 97 -2.77 -11.71 -9.09
CA THR A 97 -2.40 -11.47 -10.50
C THR A 97 -2.74 -10.07 -10.98
N SER A 98 -3.48 -9.30 -10.17
CA SER A 98 -3.77 -7.89 -10.41
C SER A 98 -3.62 -7.07 -9.12
N TYR A 99 -3.30 -5.80 -9.28
CA TYR A 99 -2.97 -4.91 -8.17
C TYR A 99 -3.63 -3.57 -8.38
N VAL A 100 -4.10 -2.97 -7.28
CA VAL A 100 -4.68 -1.62 -7.26
C VAL A 100 -3.93 -0.80 -6.24
N ALA A 101 -3.51 0.40 -6.63
CA ALA A 101 -2.96 1.40 -5.72
C ALA A 101 -3.87 2.63 -5.73
N LEU A 102 -4.20 3.10 -4.53
CA LEU A 102 -5.02 4.28 -4.29
C LEU A 102 -4.09 5.39 -3.80
N LEU A 103 -3.74 6.32 -4.68
CA LEU A 103 -2.74 7.34 -4.42
C LEU A 103 -3.41 8.72 -4.37
N PRO A 104 -3.30 9.47 -3.26
CA PRO A 104 -3.71 10.87 -3.24
C PRO A 104 -2.99 11.66 -4.32
N ASP A 105 -3.64 12.71 -4.84
CA ASP A 105 -3.00 13.57 -5.82
C ASP A 105 -1.70 14.19 -5.27
N GLY A 106 -0.65 14.23 -6.12
CA GLY A 106 0.69 14.67 -5.72
C GLY A 106 1.45 13.74 -4.76
N SER A 107 1.00 12.49 -4.57
CA SER A 107 1.73 11.52 -3.73
C SER A 107 3.17 11.31 -4.22
N PRO A 108 4.19 11.34 -3.33
CA PRO A 108 5.59 11.19 -3.73
C PRO A 108 5.92 9.81 -4.31
N VAL A 109 5.08 8.81 -4.04
CA VAL A 109 5.27 7.44 -4.56
C VAL A 109 4.72 7.24 -5.97
N THR A 110 3.94 8.18 -6.52
CA THR A 110 3.26 8.01 -7.82
C THR A 110 4.22 7.62 -8.94
N ALA A 111 5.32 8.36 -9.13
CA ALA A 111 6.30 8.06 -10.17
C ALA A 111 6.92 6.66 -10.03
N GLY A 112 7.08 6.20 -8.78
CA GLY A 112 7.56 4.87 -8.46
C GLY A 112 6.60 3.76 -8.88
N PHE A 113 5.30 3.95 -8.62
CA PHE A 113 4.25 3.05 -9.07
C PHE A 113 4.16 3.00 -10.60
N GLU A 114 4.15 4.16 -11.27
CA GLU A 114 4.13 4.24 -12.73
C GLU A 114 5.33 3.52 -13.36
N ALA A 115 6.53 3.79 -12.86
CA ALA A 115 7.75 3.13 -13.33
C ALA A 115 7.79 1.62 -13.02
N ALA A 116 7.01 1.15 -12.03
CA ALA A 116 6.83 -0.26 -11.73
C ALA A 116 5.77 -0.95 -12.62
N GLY A 117 5.13 -0.22 -13.53
CA GLY A 117 4.15 -0.73 -14.50
C GLY A 117 2.69 -0.51 -14.10
N PHE A 118 2.42 0.31 -13.09
CA PHE A 118 1.05 0.72 -12.82
C PHE A 118 0.58 1.77 -13.82
N VAL A 119 -0.67 1.65 -14.25
CA VAL A 119 -1.33 2.59 -15.15
C VAL A 119 -2.51 3.24 -14.43
N ARG A 120 -2.64 4.56 -14.55
CA ARG A 120 -3.78 5.30 -14.00
C ARG A 120 -5.06 4.90 -14.75
N SER A 121 -6.07 4.42 -14.04
CA SER A 121 -7.37 4.04 -14.60
C SER A 121 -8.49 5.03 -14.28
N GLY A 122 -8.31 5.91 -13.29
CA GLY A 122 -9.32 6.89 -12.94
C GLY A 122 -8.99 7.70 -11.70
N THR A 123 -10.01 8.40 -11.21
CA THR A 123 -9.97 9.22 -9.99
C THR A 123 -11.25 8.98 -9.21
N LEU A 124 -11.12 8.76 -7.90
CA LEU A 124 -12.23 8.73 -6.96
C LEU A 124 -12.35 10.12 -6.31
N PRO A 125 -13.41 10.88 -6.60
CA PRO A 125 -13.59 12.21 -6.01
C PRO A 125 -13.88 12.11 -4.51
N ASP A 126 -13.36 13.05 -3.73
CA ASP A 126 -13.60 13.17 -2.28
C ASP A 126 -13.41 11.87 -1.47
N HIS A 127 -12.44 11.05 -1.88
CA HIS A 127 -12.32 9.68 -1.38
C HIS A 127 -11.41 9.54 -0.16
N ALA A 128 -10.41 10.43 -0.02
CA ALA A 128 -9.48 10.41 1.11
C ALA A 128 -9.65 11.65 2.00
N TYR A 129 -9.90 11.44 3.29
CA TYR A 129 -9.88 12.53 4.27
C TYR A 129 -8.47 12.72 4.84
N ARG A 130 -7.88 13.91 4.64
CA ARG A 130 -6.56 14.26 5.16
C ARG A 130 -6.52 15.74 5.57
N SER A 131 -5.96 16.00 6.75
CA SER A 131 -5.73 17.37 7.25
C SER A 131 -6.97 18.27 7.23
N GLY A 132 -8.13 17.71 7.61
CA GLY A 132 -9.38 18.50 7.73
C GLY A 132 -10.21 18.61 6.46
N ARG A 133 -9.79 17.97 5.35
CA ARG A 133 -10.53 18.02 4.07
C ARG A 133 -10.56 16.66 3.38
N TYR A 134 -11.61 16.43 2.61
CA TYR A 134 -11.62 15.38 1.60
C TYR A 134 -10.79 15.80 0.39
N GLY A 135 -10.21 14.83 -0.28
CA GLY A 135 -9.44 15.01 -1.49
C GLY A 135 -9.53 13.80 -2.39
N ASP A 136 -9.27 14.05 -3.66
CA ASP A 136 -9.35 13.07 -4.72
C ASP A 136 -8.21 12.05 -4.61
N VAL A 137 -8.51 10.82 -5.02
CA VAL A 137 -7.57 9.71 -5.05
C VAL A 137 -7.49 9.16 -6.46
N ALA A 138 -6.29 9.17 -7.03
CA ALA A 138 -6.04 8.52 -8.30
C ALA A 138 -5.97 7.00 -8.11
N VAL A 139 -6.66 6.28 -9.00
CA VAL A 139 -6.66 4.82 -9.04
C VAL A 139 -5.63 4.37 -10.06
N TYR A 140 -4.68 3.57 -9.61
CA TYR A 140 -3.66 2.94 -10.42
C TYR A 140 -3.87 1.44 -10.40
N HIS A 141 -3.69 0.79 -11.54
CA HIS A 141 -3.79 -0.66 -11.66
C HIS A 141 -2.57 -1.24 -12.37
N ALA A 142 -2.19 -2.45 -11.99
CA ALA A 142 -1.20 -3.25 -12.70
C ALA A 142 -1.70 -4.68 -12.81
N THR A 143 -1.43 -5.32 -13.94
CA THR A 143 -1.63 -6.76 -14.14
C THR A 143 -0.28 -7.40 -14.36
N ARG A 144 -0.08 -8.60 -13.82
CA ARG A 144 1.03 -9.43 -14.25
C ARG A 144 0.56 -10.16 -15.50
N GLU A 145 0.99 -9.69 -16.67
CA GLU A 145 0.97 -10.54 -17.86
C GLU A 145 2.10 -11.57 -17.69
N ASP A 146 1.78 -12.84 -17.94
CA ASP A 146 2.68 -13.98 -17.72
C ASP A 146 3.95 -13.93 -18.60
#